data_AF-A0A2S7LZZ7-F1
#
_entry.id   AF-A0A2S7LZZ7-F1
#
_cell.length_a   1.000
_cell.length_b   1.000
_cell.length_c   1.000
_cell.angle_alpha   90.00
_cell.angle_beta   90.00
_cell.angle_gamma   90.00
#
_symmetry.space_group_name_H-M   'P 1'
#
loop_
_entity.id
_entity.type
_entity.pdbx_description
1 polymer ?
#
loop_
_entity_poly.entity_id
_entity_poly.type
_entity_poly.pdbx_seq_one_letter_code
_entity_poly.pdbx_strand_id
1 'polypeptide(L)'
;MRVAGEKIKTARKKKKLSQAELAKGICTQATISNIENKNVCDSLDIFSSVCLRLDLQVEECIEGSSEKKLESLLNKVEELCFYFKHDEAYDLLKDYPDDIESSNRILETKFFYYKGITSLLGKKNNSEALFYLHRGSEISRDINIYNILSMNAIGILYELEDDIEKAKVYYDKSLQLLSEFKLDYPLEQCRIYYNTAKFYSLIKDYAKSIELSDKGIEINRTHSSIYSLDCLLYEKAFNKQMLGLDAVEDYRIAYYFTRFFENKKLLAYIEKDMQEFNISFK
;
A
#
# COMPACT_ATOMS: atom_id res chain seq x y z
N MET A 1 2.72 -26.45 17.34
CA MET A 1 2.34 -25.09 16.89
C MET A 1 3.44 -24.10 17.21
N ARG A 2 3.52 -23.01 16.46
CA ARG A 2 4.48 -21.91 16.69
C ARG A 2 3.85 -20.81 17.52
N VAL A 3 4.58 -20.29 18.51
CA VAL A 3 4.05 -19.37 19.54
C VAL A 3 5.03 -18.24 19.85
N ALA A 4 4.52 -17.12 20.34
CA ALA A 4 5.32 -15.97 20.77
C ALA A 4 5.94 -16.21 22.16
N GLY A 5 7.05 -16.95 22.20
CA GLY A 5 7.70 -17.37 23.46
C GLY A 5 8.12 -16.22 24.37
N GLU A 6 8.63 -15.13 23.81
CA GLU A 6 9.02 -13.94 24.59
C GLU A 6 7.81 -13.23 25.24
N LYS A 7 6.62 -13.27 24.62
CA LYS A 7 5.39 -12.75 25.23
C LYS A 7 4.99 -13.56 26.46
N ILE A 8 5.08 -14.90 26.36
CA ILE A 8 4.84 -15.81 27.50
C ILE A 8 5.84 -15.56 28.63
N LYS A 9 7.13 -15.45 28.29
CA LYS A 9 8.22 -15.21 29.24
C LYS A 9 8.07 -13.87 29.96
N THR A 10 7.70 -12.81 29.23
CA THR A 10 7.45 -11.48 29.77
C THR A 10 6.27 -11.48 30.72
N ALA A 11 5.15 -12.10 30.34
CA ALA A 11 3.97 -12.22 31.20
C ALA A 11 4.26 -13.04 32.47
N ARG A 12 4.99 -14.16 32.35
CA ARG A 12 5.43 -14.97 33.49
C ARG A 12 6.27 -14.15 34.46
N LYS A 13 7.28 -13.43 33.96
CA LYS A 13 8.14 -12.57 34.78
C LYS A 13 7.35 -11.45 35.44
N LYS A 14 6.38 -10.85 34.75
CA LYS A 14 5.48 -9.83 35.31
C LYS A 14 4.65 -10.37 36.48
N LYS A 15 4.23 -11.64 36.42
CA LYS A 15 3.57 -12.36 37.52
C LYS A 15 4.53 -12.93 38.58
N LYS A 16 5.85 -12.72 38.44
CA LYS A 16 6.91 -13.23 39.34
C LYS A 16 6.92 -14.76 39.52
N LEU A 17 6.50 -15.50 38.49
CA LEU A 17 6.50 -16.97 38.52
C LEU A 17 7.82 -17.53 37.98
N SER A 18 8.32 -18.60 38.58
CA SER A 18 9.32 -19.49 37.96
C SER A 18 8.68 -20.34 36.85
N GLN A 19 9.49 -20.91 35.97
CA GLN A 19 8.98 -21.83 34.93
C GLN A 19 8.33 -23.07 35.54
N ALA A 20 8.85 -23.57 36.67
CA ALA A 20 8.30 -24.71 37.38
C ALA A 20 6.93 -24.39 38.00
N GLU A 21 6.76 -23.19 38.57
CA GLU A 21 5.47 -22.73 39.10
C GLU A 21 4.44 -22.52 37.99
N LEU A 22 4.85 -21.95 36.84
CA LEU A 22 3.98 -21.85 35.68
C LEU A 22 3.55 -23.23 35.16
N ALA A 23 4.46 -24.21 35.17
CA ALA A 23 4.20 -25.57 34.70
C ALA A 23 3.29 -26.39 35.64
N LYS A 24 3.26 -26.09 36.94
CA LYS A 24 2.64 -26.92 37.99
C LYS A 24 1.19 -27.28 37.68
N GLY A 25 0.88 -28.57 37.55
CA GLY A 25 -0.46 -29.06 37.26
C GLY A 25 -0.96 -28.80 35.82
N ILE A 26 -0.07 -28.39 34.90
CA ILE A 26 -0.37 -28.23 33.47
C ILE A 26 0.58 -29.11 32.64
N CYS A 27 1.88 -28.96 32.82
CA CYS A 27 2.90 -29.63 32.00
C CYS A 27 4.24 -29.71 32.74
N THR A 28 5.32 -30.06 32.02
CA THR A 28 6.68 -30.09 32.59
C THR A 28 7.35 -28.72 32.49
N GLN A 29 8.31 -28.43 33.37
CA GLN A 29 9.14 -27.20 33.26
C GLN A 29 9.86 -27.14 31.89
N ALA A 30 10.31 -28.27 31.37
CA ALA A 30 10.95 -28.36 30.05
C ALA A 30 10.02 -27.89 28.93
N THR A 31 8.72 -28.22 29.01
CA THR A 31 7.69 -27.74 28.08
C THR A 31 7.58 -26.20 28.13
N ILE A 32 7.54 -25.60 29.32
CA ILE A 32 7.56 -24.12 29.45
C ILE A 32 8.84 -23.52 28.87
N SER A 33 10.00 -24.13 29.11
CA SER A 33 11.27 -23.66 28.53
C SER A 33 11.27 -23.73 26.99
N ASN A 34 10.71 -24.78 26.39
CA ASN A 34 10.54 -24.88 24.94
C ASN A 34 9.59 -23.81 24.40
N ILE A 35 8.49 -23.52 25.09
CA ILE A 35 7.56 -22.43 24.73
C ILE A 35 8.30 -21.10 24.72
N GLU A 36 9.00 -20.77 25.80
CA GLU A 36 9.64 -19.45 25.97
C GLU A 36 10.85 -19.22 25.07
N ASN A 37 11.68 -20.24 24.85
CA ASN A 37 12.98 -20.09 24.19
C ASN A 37 13.03 -20.68 22.78
N LYS A 38 12.13 -21.60 22.44
CA LYS A 38 12.10 -22.24 21.10
C LYS A 38 10.85 -21.90 20.29
N ASN A 39 9.94 -21.08 20.85
CA ASN A 39 8.69 -20.67 20.18
C ASN A 39 7.82 -21.85 19.72
N VAL A 40 7.83 -22.97 20.46
CA VAL A 40 7.07 -24.18 20.09
C VAL A 40 6.27 -24.72 21.28
N CYS A 41 5.01 -25.07 21.01
CA CYS A 41 4.18 -25.89 21.89
C CYS A 41 3.49 -26.99 21.08
N ASP A 42 3.56 -28.24 21.55
CA ASP A 42 3.01 -29.38 20.78
C ASP A 42 1.53 -29.64 21.07
N SER A 43 0.97 -29.06 22.14
CA SER A 43 -0.42 -29.28 22.57
C SER A 43 -1.16 -27.97 22.77
N LEU A 44 -2.32 -27.83 22.13
CA LEU A 44 -3.19 -26.66 22.27
C LEU A 44 -3.77 -26.56 23.68
N ASP A 45 -4.10 -27.69 24.30
CA ASP A 45 -4.65 -27.72 25.65
C ASP A 45 -3.63 -27.23 26.69
N ILE A 46 -2.38 -27.68 26.55
CA ILE A 46 -1.26 -27.20 27.39
C ILE A 46 -1.07 -25.70 27.15
N PHE A 47 -1.00 -25.27 25.89
CA PHE A 47 -0.76 -23.87 25.58
C PHE A 47 -1.89 -22.97 26.09
N SER A 48 -3.14 -23.39 25.92
CA SER A 48 -4.33 -22.66 26.39
C SER A 48 -4.34 -22.54 27.92
N SER A 49 -3.99 -23.62 28.63
CA SER A 49 -3.87 -23.62 30.08
C SER A 49 -2.75 -22.69 30.59
N VAL A 50 -1.61 -22.65 29.88
CA VAL A 50 -0.51 -21.72 30.17
C VAL A 50 -0.94 -20.27 29.95
N CYS A 51 -1.58 -19.97 28.81
CA CYS A 51 -2.09 -18.62 28.51
C CYS A 51 -3.11 -18.18 29.55
N LEU A 52 -4.07 -19.05 29.90
CA LEU A 52 -5.09 -18.79 30.92
C LEU A 52 -4.45 -18.44 32.26
N ARG A 53 -3.44 -19.19 32.71
CA ARG A 53 -2.73 -18.91 33.97
C ARG A 53 -1.99 -17.57 33.96
N LEU A 54 -1.57 -17.11 32.79
CA LEU A 54 -0.89 -15.82 32.60
C LEU A 54 -1.87 -14.66 32.33
N ASP A 55 -3.18 -14.91 32.34
CA ASP A 55 -4.24 -13.97 31.93
C ASP A 55 -4.03 -13.45 30.49
N LEU A 56 -3.61 -14.34 29.59
CA LEU A 56 -3.38 -14.06 28.17
C LEU A 56 -4.43 -14.73 27.30
N GLN A 57 -4.80 -14.07 26.20
CA GLN A 57 -5.58 -14.67 25.12
C GLN A 57 -4.66 -15.52 24.24
N VAL A 58 -5.12 -16.73 23.89
CA VAL A 58 -4.32 -17.72 23.15
C VAL A 58 -3.93 -17.18 21.77
N GLU A 59 -4.89 -16.55 21.08
CA GLU A 59 -4.75 -16.04 19.72
C GLU A 59 -3.64 -15.02 19.61
N GLU A 60 -3.47 -14.17 20.63
CA GLU A 60 -2.43 -13.15 20.66
C GLU A 60 -1.05 -13.68 21.04
N CYS A 61 -0.95 -14.95 21.41
CA CYS A 61 0.29 -15.62 21.78
C CYS A 61 0.74 -16.60 20.69
N ILE A 62 0.00 -16.71 19.58
CA ILE A 62 0.42 -17.45 18.38
C ILE A 62 1.39 -16.57 17.58
N GLU A 63 2.49 -17.16 17.11
CA GLU A 63 3.49 -16.47 16.28
C GLU A 63 2.84 -16.01 14.95
N GLY A 64 3.08 -14.76 14.54
CA GLY A 64 2.50 -14.16 13.33
C GLY A 64 1.03 -13.72 13.46
N SER A 65 0.42 -13.79 14.66
CA SER A 65 -0.96 -13.31 14.87
C SER A 65 -1.09 -11.79 14.71
N SER A 66 -0.12 -11.03 15.20
CA SER A 66 -0.03 -9.57 15.01
C SER A 66 0.14 -9.20 13.53
N GLU A 67 1.06 -9.87 12.83
CA GLU A 67 1.29 -9.68 11.39
C GLU A 67 0.01 -9.94 10.59
N LYS A 68 -0.71 -11.04 10.84
CA LYS A 68 -1.99 -11.34 10.18
C LYS A 68 -3.08 -10.30 10.46
N LYS A 69 -3.16 -9.79 11.70
CA LYS A 69 -4.10 -8.72 12.05
C LYS A 69 -3.77 -7.43 11.28
N LEU A 70 -2.49 -7.06 11.22
CA LEU A 70 -2.02 -5.91 10.46
C LEU A 70 -2.28 -6.08 8.95
N GLU A 71 -1.99 -7.26 8.40
CA GLU A 71 -2.26 -7.56 6.98
C GLU A 71 -3.76 -7.43 6.66
N SER A 72 -4.63 -7.98 7.50
CA SER A 72 -6.08 -7.83 7.34
C SER A 72 -6.53 -6.37 7.43
N LEU A 73 -5.94 -5.58 8.34
CA LEU A 73 -6.20 -4.15 8.45
C LEU A 73 -5.76 -3.40 7.18
N LEU A 74 -4.54 -3.66 6.70
CA LEU A 74 -3.98 -3.00 5.52
C LEU A 74 -4.74 -3.35 4.24
N ASN A 75 -5.27 -4.56 4.12
CA ASN A 75 -6.11 -4.93 2.98
C ASN A 75 -7.43 -4.13 2.96
N LYS A 76 -8.01 -3.83 4.13
CA LYS A 76 -9.20 -2.94 4.22
C LYS A 76 -8.84 -1.49 3.87
N VAL A 77 -7.68 -1.02 4.34
CA VAL A 77 -7.17 0.33 4.03
C VAL A 77 -6.91 0.48 2.54
N GLU A 78 -6.32 -0.54 1.91
CA GLU A 78 -6.08 -0.61 0.47
C GLU A 78 -7.39 -0.53 -0.33
N GLU A 79 -8.41 -1.29 0.08
CA GLU A 79 -9.74 -1.24 -0.53
C GLU A 79 -10.37 0.16 -0.42
N LEU A 80 -10.32 0.79 0.76
CA LEU A 80 -10.80 2.16 0.93
C LEU A 80 -10.05 3.15 0.04
N CYS A 81 -8.72 3.02 -0.07
CA CYS A 81 -7.91 3.84 -0.95
C CYS A 81 -8.22 3.61 -2.44
N PHE A 82 -8.61 2.40 -2.84
CA PHE A 82 -9.06 2.11 -4.20
C PHE A 82 -10.34 2.88 -4.54
N TYR A 83 -11.26 3.01 -3.59
CA TYR A 83 -12.49 3.81 -3.75
C TYR A 83 -12.33 5.30 -3.40
N PHE A 84 -11.09 5.81 -3.33
CA PHE A 84 -10.78 7.20 -2.99
C PHE A 84 -11.28 7.65 -1.60
N LYS A 85 -11.55 6.73 -0.69
CA LYS A 85 -12.00 6.98 0.69
C LYS A 85 -10.81 7.15 1.64
N HIS A 86 -9.90 8.04 1.29
CA HIS A 86 -8.63 8.22 2.03
C HIS A 86 -8.83 8.70 3.47
N ASP A 87 -9.88 9.48 3.75
CA ASP A 87 -10.24 9.89 5.11
C ASP A 87 -10.62 8.72 6.01
N GLU A 88 -11.50 7.83 5.52
CA GLU A 88 -11.90 6.61 6.25
C GLU A 88 -10.69 5.67 6.45
N ALA A 89 -9.85 5.55 5.43
CA ALA A 89 -8.63 4.76 5.46
C ALA A 89 -7.64 5.27 6.52
N TYR A 90 -7.49 6.60 6.65
CA TYR A 90 -6.68 7.23 7.69
C TYR A 90 -7.20 6.89 9.09
N ASP A 91 -8.53 6.97 9.29
CA ASP A 91 -9.15 6.73 10.60
C ASP A 91 -8.92 5.29 11.10
N LEU A 92 -8.70 4.32 10.20
CA LEU A 92 -8.33 2.94 10.56
C LEU A 92 -6.87 2.80 11.05
N LEU A 93 -5.97 3.70 10.63
CA LEU A 93 -4.53 3.59 10.89
C LEU A 93 -4.02 4.57 11.96
N LYS A 94 -4.70 5.70 12.19
CA LYS A 94 -4.19 6.79 13.04
C LYS A 94 -3.76 6.32 14.44
N ASP A 95 -4.53 5.43 15.05
CA ASP A 95 -4.28 4.91 16.41
C ASP A 95 -3.42 3.64 16.44
N TYR A 96 -3.04 3.11 15.27
CA TYR A 96 -2.16 1.94 15.19
C TYR A 96 -0.72 2.36 15.53
N PRO A 97 -0.02 1.63 16.44
CA PRO A 97 1.32 1.99 16.88
C PRO A 97 2.35 1.91 15.76
N ASP A 98 3.28 2.85 15.75
CA ASP A 98 4.33 2.96 14.73
C ASP A 98 5.47 1.93 14.90
N ASP A 99 5.55 1.27 16.05
CA ASP A 99 6.50 0.19 16.34
C ASP A 99 5.87 -1.14 15.94
N ILE A 100 6.12 -1.56 14.70
CA ILE A 100 5.59 -2.81 14.17
C ILE A 100 6.54 -3.94 14.57
N GLU A 101 6.09 -4.78 15.51
CA GLU A 101 6.68 -6.09 15.76
C GLU A 101 6.37 -7.05 14.59
N SER A 102 7.06 -6.86 13.47
CA SER A 102 6.95 -7.69 12.26
C SER A 102 8.34 -8.09 11.77
N SER A 103 8.49 -9.39 11.52
CA SER A 103 9.63 -9.91 10.77
C SER A 103 9.46 -9.70 9.26
N ASN A 104 8.21 -9.47 8.82
CA ASN A 104 7.84 -9.19 7.44
C ASN A 104 8.03 -7.69 7.11
N ARG A 105 9.14 -7.40 6.42
CA ARG A 105 9.51 -6.05 5.99
C ARG A 105 8.60 -5.45 4.93
N ILE A 106 8.01 -6.29 4.06
CA ILE A 106 7.07 -5.83 3.04
C ILE A 106 5.82 -5.30 3.74
N LEU A 107 5.31 -6.03 4.74
CA LEU A 107 4.16 -5.62 5.54
C LEU A 107 4.42 -4.31 6.29
N GLU A 108 5.61 -4.17 6.89
CA GLU A 108 6.04 -2.94 7.56
C GLU A 108 6.10 -1.75 6.57
N THR A 109 6.68 -1.95 5.38
CA THR A 109 6.75 -0.89 4.37
C THR A 109 5.37 -0.53 3.83
N LYS A 110 4.50 -1.54 3.61
CA LYS A 110 3.08 -1.37 3.24
C LYS A 110 2.36 -0.48 4.25
N PHE A 111 2.58 -0.72 5.55
CA PHE A 111 2.01 0.11 6.61
C PHE A 111 2.44 1.57 6.51
N PHE A 112 3.75 1.84 6.41
CA PHE A 112 4.25 3.22 6.33
C PHE A 112 3.77 3.94 5.06
N TYR A 113 3.73 3.23 3.93
CA TYR A 113 3.13 3.76 2.71
C TYR A 113 1.68 4.20 2.94
N TYR A 114 0.84 3.35 3.53
CA TYR A 114 -0.57 3.68 3.76
C TYR A 114 -0.79 4.77 4.81
N LYS A 115 -0.04 4.77 5.92
CA LYS A 115 -0.02 5.90 6.87
C LYS A 115 0.30 7.21 6.14
N GLY A 116 1.32 7.20 5.29
CA GLY A 116 1.74 8.37 4.52
C GLY A 116 0.69 8.87 3.52
N ILE A 117 0.24 8.01 2.61
CA ILE A 117 -0.68 8.41 1.54
C ILE A 117 -2.07 8.80 2.05
N THR A 118 -2.56 8.16 3.12
CA THR A 118 -3.85 8.51 3.72
C THR A 118 -3.77 9.83 4.51
N SER A 119 -2.63 10.12 5.14
CA SER A 119 -2.37 11.45 5.74
C SER A 119 -2.36 12.54 4.68
N LEU A 120 -1.74 12.27 3.52
CA LEU A 120 -1.67 13.22 2.40
C LEU A 120 -3.02 13.46 1.75
N LEU A 121 -3.70 12.41 1.28
CA LEU A 121 -4.89 12.55 0.45
C LEU A 121 -6.18 12.66 1.25
N GLY A 122 -6.24 12.08 2.45
CA GLY A 122 -7.39 12.18 3.35
C GLY A 122 -7.32 13.46 4.19
N LYS A 123 -6.31 13.56 5.06
CA LYS A 123 -6.20 14.67 6.01
C LYS A 123 -5.49 15.91 5.49
N LYS A 124 -4.88 15.85 4.30
CA LYS A 124 -4.08 16.94 3.73
C LYS A 124 -2.99 17.40 4.68
N ASN A 125 -2.44 16.46 5.44
CA ASN A 125 -1.38 16.70 6.42
C ASN A 125 -0.02 16.36 5.81
N ASN A 126 0.60 17.35 5.16
CA ASN A 126 1.85 17.16 4.44
C ASN A 126 3.00 16.74 5.37
N SER A 127 3.08 17.29 6.58
CA SER A 127 4.16 16.96 7.51
C SER A 127 4.11 15.51 7.99
N GLU A 128 2.93 15.02 8.36
CA GLU A 128 2.71 13.62 8.75
C GLU A 128 2.91 12.68 7.57
N ALA A 129 2.39 13.04 6.39
CA ALA A 129 2.60 12.30 5.17
C ALA A 129 4.09 12.15 4.86
N LEU A 130 4.85 13.24 4.86
CA LEU A 130 6.26 13.24 4.54
C LEU A 130 7.06 12.37 5.53
N PHE A 131 6.74 12.43 6.83
CA PHE A 131 7.36 11.59 7.85
C PHE A 131 7.19 10.10 7.55
N TYR A 132 5.95 9.64 7.33
CA TYR A 132 5.68 8.24 7.09
C TYR A 132 6.15 7.76 5.72
N LEU A 133 6.01 8.59 4.67
CA LEU A 133 6.49 8.25 3.34
C LEU A 133 8.01 8.16 3.29
N HIS A 134 8.74 8.99 4.05
CA HIS A 134 10.19 8.83 4.18
C HIS A 134 10.56 7.48 4.81
N ARG A 135 9.92 7.10 5.92
CA ARG A 135 10.12 5.77 6.52
C ARG A 135 9.78 4.64 5.54
N GLY A 136 8.69 4.78 4.79
CA GLY A 136 8.30 3.83 3.75
C GLY A 136 9.29 3.77 2.58
N SER A 137 9.98 4.88 2.27
CA SER A 137 10.94 4.93 1.15
C SER A 137 12.33 4.38 1.49
N GLU A 138 12.64 4.14 2.77
CA GLU A 138 13.96 3.66 3.18
C GLU A 138 14.24 2.24 2.70
N ILE A 139 15.32 2.08 1.93
CA ILE A 139 15.78 0.78 1.43
C ILE A 139 16.91 0.29 2.34
N SER A 140 16.63 -0.70 3.17
CA SER A 140 17.61 -1.23 4.14
C SER A 140 18.37 -2.46 3.67
N ARG A 141 17.80 -3.27 2.75
CA ARG A 141 18.46 -4.45 2.14
C ARG A 141 18.03 -4.62 0.71
N ASP A 142 16.76 -5.01 0.53
CA ASP A 142 16.16 -5.30 -0.76
C ASP A 142 15.02 -4.30 -0.99
N ILE A 143 14.91 -3.86 -2.24
CA ILE A 143 13.80 -3.02 -2.68
C ILE A 143 12.50 -3.81 -2.67
N ASN A 144 11.44 -3.23 -2.12
CA ASN A 144 10.08 -3.73 -2.29
C ASN A 144 9.18 -2.68 -2.96
N ILE A 145 8.06 -3.13 -3.49
CA ILE A 145 7.14 -2.27 -4.26
C ILE A 145 6.61 -1.07 -3.45
N TYR A 146 6.40 -1.24 -2.14
CA TYR A 146 5.91 -0.17 -1.27
C TYR A 146 6.98 0.88 -0.97
N ASN A 147 8.28 0.55 -1.09
CA ASN A 147 9.33 1.57 -1.10
C ASN A 147 9.17 2.49 -2.31
N ILE A 148 8.97 1.89 -3.49
CA ILE A 148 8.81 2.62 -4.75
C ILE A 148 7.54 3.48 -4.72
N LEU A 149 6.43 2.91 -4.25
CA LEU A 149 5.19 3.66 -4.06
C LEU A 149 5.33 4.80 -3.06
N SER A 150 6.09 4.62 -1.98
CA SER A 150 6.35 5.68 -1.01
C SER A 150 7.12 6.84 -1.66
N MET A 151 8.12 6.53 -2.49
CA MET A 151 8.86 7.53 -3.25
C MET A 151 7.98 8.24 -4.28
N ASN A 152 7.15 7.50 -4.99
CA ASN A 152 6.17 8.06 -5.91
C ASN A 152 5.17 9.00 -5.20
N ALA A 153 4.71 8.62 -4.00
CA ALA A 153 3.82 9.44 -3.18
C ALA A 153 4.49 10.70 -2.62
N ILE A 154 5.81 10.69 -2.38
CA ILE A 154 6.55 11.93 -2.08
C ILE A 154 6.56 12.86 -3.30
N GLY A 155 6.62 12.32 -4.51
CA GLY A 155 6.42 13.07 -5.76
C GLY A 155 5.06 13.76 -5.80
N ILE A 156 3.98 13.04 -5.47
CA ILE A 156 2.62 13.59 -5.35
C ILE A 156 2.57 14.72 -4.29
N LEU A 157 3.24 14.54 -3.15
CA LEU A 157 3.27 15.56 -2.10
C LEU A 157 3.86 16.87 -2.61
N TYR A 158 5.04 16.82 -3.24
CA TYR A 158 5.68 18.03 -3.78
C TYR A 158 4.92 18.63 -4.96
N GLU A 159 4.24 17.80 -5.78
CA GLU A 159 3.32 18.27 -6.82
C GLU A 159 2.17 19.09 -6.22
N LEU A 160 1.58 18.61 -5.12
CA LEU A 160 0.50 19.33 -4.41
C LEU A 160 0.99 20.62 -3.72
N GLU A 161 2.29 20.71 -3.42
CA GLU A 161 2.94 21.91 -2.89
C GLU A 161 3.45 22.87 -3.98
N ASP A 162 3.21 22.56 -5.26
CA ASP A 162 3.68 23.32 -6.44
C ASP A 162 5.23 23.35 -6.59
N ASP A 163 5.94 22.46 -5.88
CA ASP A 163 7.39 22.26 -6.04
C ASP A 163 7.66 21.22 -7.13
N ILE A 164 7.41 21.63 -8.38
CA ILE A 164 7.47 20.78 -9.58
C ILE A 164 8.86 20.17 -9.79
N GLU A 165 9.93 20.90 -9.45
CA GLU A 165 11.30 20.40 -9.59
C GLU A 165 11.56 19.21 -8.64
N LYS A 166 11.18 19.34 -7.36
CA LYS A 166 11.30 18.21 -6.42
C LYS A 166 10.36 17.07 -6.78
N ALA A 167 9.12 17.36 -7.17
CA ALA A 167 8.16 16.34 -7.60
C ALA A 167 8.78 15.47 -8.70
N LYS A 168 9.36 16.09 -9.73
CA LYS A 168 10.05 15.38 -10.82
C LYS A 168 11.15 14.44 -10.33
N VAL A 169 12.00 14.90 -9.40
CA VAL A 169 13.09 14.08 -8.84
C VAL A 169 12.56 12.79 -8.23
N TYR A 170 11.48 12.86 -7.45
CA TYR A 170 10.89 11.69 -6.80
C TYR A 170 10.15 10.78 -7.79
N TYR A 171 9.42 11.35 -8.75
CA TYR A 171 8.80 10.58 -9.83
C TYR A 171 9.83 9.80 -10.66
N ASP A 172 10.91 10.46 -11.09
CA ASP A 172 11.99 9.83 -11.87
C ASP A 172 12.69 8.73 -11.08
N LYS A 173 12.98 8.99 -9.81
CA LYS A 173 13.60 7.99 -8.93
C LYS A 173 12.69 6.78 -8.74
N SER A 174 11.37 6.98 -8.62
CA SER A 174 10.41 5.87 -8.54
C SER A 174 10.39 5.02 -9.83
N LEU A 175 10.48 5.65 -11.01
CA LEU A 175 10.56 4.93 -12.28
C LEU A 175 11.88 4.17 -12.45
N GLN A 176 13.00 4.76 -12.05
CA GLN A 176 14.30 4.10 -12.08
C GLN A 176 14.26 2.83 -11.24
N LEU A 177 13.81 2.95 -9.98
CA LEU A 177 13.70 1.82 -9.07
C LEU A 177 12.72 0.75 -9.57
N LEU A 178 11.61 1.16 -10.19
CA LEU A 178 10.66 0.25 -10.81
C LEU A 178 11.29 -0.54 -11.97
N SER A 179 12.16 0.08 -12.76
CA SER A 179 12.84 -0.61 -13.87
C SER A 179 13.82 -1.70 -13.41
N GLU A 180 14.34 -1.58 -12.19
CA GLU A 180 15.23 -2.56 -11.56
C GLU A 180 14.46 -3.63 -10.76
N PHE A 181 13.17 -3.39 -10.47
CA PHE A 181 12.31 -4.26 -9.67
C PHE A 181 11.77 -5.42 -10.51
N LYS A 182 12.06 -6.65 -10.07
CA LYS A 182 11.80 -7.87 -10.86
C LYS A 182 10.54 -8.65 -10.45
N LEU A 183 9.95 -8.31 -9.31
CA LEU A 183 8.75 -9.00 -8.84
C LEU A 183 7.51 -8.38 -9.46
N ASP A 184 6.52 -9.22 -9.69
CA ASP A 184 5.27 -8.85 -10.33
C ASP A 184 4.25 -8.34 -9.29
N TYR A 185 3.88 -7.06 -9.41
CA TYR A 185 2.93 -6.35 -8.54
C TYR A 185 2.06 -5.43 -9.40
N PRO A 186 1.17 -6.01 -10.23
CA PRO A 186 0.56 -5.29 -11.35
C PRO A 186 -0.25 -4.06 -10.91
N LEU A 187 -0.95 -4.13 -9.77
CA LEU A 187 -1.79 -3.03 -9.29
C LEU A 187 -0.95 -1.83 -8.85
N GLU A 188 0.09 -2.08 -8.05
CA GLU A 188 1.02 -1.07 -7.58
C GLU A 188 1.85 -0.48 -8.72
N GLN A 189 2.31 -1.31 -9.66
CA GLN A 189 3.03 -0.87 -10.86
C GLN A 189 2.15 0.03 -11.73
N CYS A 190 0.89 -0.36 -11.98
CA CYS A 190 -0.10 0.49 -12.66
C CYS A 190 -0.27 1.84 -11.95
N ARG A 191 -0.35 1.85 -10.62
CA ARG A 191 -0.48 3.08 -9.82
C ARG A 191 0.73 4.01 -10.01
N ILE A 192 1.95 3.47 -9.99
CA ILE A 192 3.19 4.24 -10.22
C ILE A 192 3.18 4.85 -11.63
N TYR A 193 2.86 4.05 -12.66
CA TYR A 193 2.80 4.54 -14.04
C TYR A 193 1.75 5.61 -14.22
N TYR A 194 0.54 5.41 -13.70
CA TYR A 194 -0.54 6.40 -13.79
C TYR A 194 -0.16 7.74 -13.13
N ASN A 195 0.27 7.71 -11.87
CA ASN A 195 0.63 8.94 -11.15
C ASN A 195 1.73 9.71 -11.88
N THR A 196 2.73 8.98 -12.38
CA THR A 196 3.86 9.60 -13.09
C THR A 196 3.44 10.10 -14.47
N ALA A 197 2.57 9.39 -15.20
CA ALA A 197 2.03 9.85 -16.48
C ALA A 197 1.29 11.18 -16.33
N LYS A 198 0.43 11.27 -15.30
CA LYS A 198 -0.30 12.49 -14.97
C LYS A 198 0.64 13.66 -14.65
N PHE A 199 1.69 13.41 -13.86
CA PHE A 199 2.71 14.43 -13.59
C PHE A 199 3.42 14.90 -14.87
N TYR A 200 3.80 13.98 -15.75
CA TYR A 200 4.45 14.32 -17.02
C TYR A 200 3.51 15.11 -17.96
N SER A 201 2.20 14.84 -17.90
CA SER A 201 1.19 15.65 -18.59
C SER A 201 1.09 17.07 -18.03
N LEU A 202 1.11 17.22 -16.70
CA LEU A 202 1.08 18.52 -16.01
C LEU A 202 2.24 19.42 -16.47
N ILE A 203 3.44 18.87 -16.63
CA ILE A 203 4.62 19.60 -17.11
C ILE A 203 4.73 19.67 -18.65
N LYS A 204 3.68 19.23 -19.36
CA LYS A 204 3.54 19.25 -20.82
C LYS A 204 4.53 18.38 -21.60
N ASP A 205 5.16 17.42 -20.94
CA ASP A 205 5.91 16.36 -21.61
C ASP A 205 4.94 15.21 -21.94
N TYR A 206 4.10 15.50 -22.92
CA TYR A 206 3.01 14.63 -23.34
C TYR A 206 3.51 13.30 -23.91
N ALA A 207 4.68 13.30 -24.56
CA ALA A 207 5.28 12.09 -25.12
C ALA A 207 5.64 11.10 -24.00
N LYS A 208 6.24 11.59 -22.91
CA LYS A 208 6.55 10.75 -21.76
C LYS A 208 5.29 10.26 -21.05
N SER A 209 4.28 11.12 -20.93
CA SER A 209 2.99 10.73 -20.35
C SER A 209 2.32 9.59 -21.13
N ILE A 210 2.33 9.63 -22.47
CA ILE A 210 1.81 8.55 -23.31
C ILE A 210 2.60 7.25 -23.10
N GLU A 211 3.94 7.31 -23.10
CA GLU A 211 4.80 6.13 -22.87
C GLU A 211 4.44 5.43 -21.55
N LEU A 212 4.27 6.20 -20.48
CA LEU A 212 3.94 5.69 -19.15
C LEU A 212 2.50 5.17 -19.08
N SER A 213 1.55 5.86 -19.73
CA SER A 213 0.16 5.41 -19.83
C SER A 213 0.07 4.06 -20.55
N ASP A 214 0.82 3.89 -21.65
CA ASP A 214 0.88 2.63 -22.40
C ASP A 214 1.46 1.48 -21.55
N LYS A 215 2.48 1.74 -20.72
CA LYS A 215 3.00 0.72 -19.78
C LYS A 215 1.94 0.26 -18.78
N GLY A 216 1.17 1.18 -18.20
CA GLY A 216 0.06 0.84 -17.30
C GLY A 216 -1.09 0.09 -18.00
N ILE A 217 -1.42 0.47 -19.23
CA ILE A 217 -2.44 -0.22 -20.04
C ILE A 217 -1.99 -1.64 -20.38
N GLU A 218 -0.71 -1.85 -20.69
CA GLU A 218 -0.17 -3.17 -21.01
C GLU A 218 -0.17 -4.10 -19.79
N ILE A 219 0.09 -3.59 -18.59
CA ILE A 219 -0.08 -4.36 -17.35
C ILE A 219 -1.53 -4.83 -17.19
N ASN A 220 -2.51 -3.96 -17.44
CA ASN A 220 -3.92 -4.36 -17.39
C ASN A 220 -4.25 -5.47 -18.40
N ARG A 221 -3.74 -5.38 -19.64
CA ARG A 221 -3.93 -6.42 -20.66
C ARG A 221 -3.31 -7.76 -20.27
N THR A 222 -2.04 -7.75 -19.87
CA THR A 222 -1.28 -8.97 -19.53
C THR A 222 -1.85 -9.68 -18.30
N HIS A 223 -2.41 -8.93 -17.35
CA HIS A 223 -2.97 -9.49 -16.11
C HIS A 223 -4.49 -9.66 -16.14
N SER A 224 -5.15 -9.37 -17.26
CA SER A 224 -6.63 -9.34 -17.36
C SER A 224 -7.27 -8.49 -16.25
N SER A 225 -6.62 -7.37 -15.93
CA SER A 225 -7.06 -6.40 -14.92
C SER A 225 -7.73 -5.20 -15.58
N ILE A 226 -8.49 -4.47 -14.78
CA ILE A 226 -9.15 -3.22 -15.16
C ILE A 226 -8.83 -2.08 -14.18
N TYR A 227 -7.75 -2.25 -13.41
CA TYR A 227 -7.33 -1.35 -12.36
C TYR A 227 -6.86 0.00 -12.93
N SER A 228 -7.55 1.07 -12.53
CA SER A 228 -7.33 2.46 -12.99
C SER A 228 -7.27 2.61 -14.51
N LEU A 229 -7.91 1.69 -15.24
CA LEU A 229 -7.79 1.61 -16.69
C LEU A 229 -8.44 2.82 -17.38
N ASP A 230 -9.57 3.31 -16.87
CA ASP A 230 -10.22 4.54 -17.34
C ASP A 230 -9.31 5.76 -17.21
N CYS A 231 -8.66 5.91 -16.07
CA CYS A 231 -7.71 6.98 -15.81
C CYS A 231 -6.52 6.94 -16.80
N LEU A 232 -5.93 5.76 -17.02
CA LEU A 232 -4.81 5.59 -17.96
C LEU A 232 -5.22 5.84 -19.42
N LEU A 233 -6.40 5.37 -19.81
CA LEU A 233 -6.95 5.58 -21.16
C LEU A 233 -7.20 7.06 -21.44
N TYR A 234 -7.81 7.77 -20.48
CA TYR A 234 -8.02 9.20 -20.59
C TYR A 234 -6.69 9.95 -20.68
N GLU A 235 -5.76 9.63 -19.79
CA GLU A 235 -4.44 10.27 -19.77
C GLU A 235 -3.76 10.12 -21.14
N LYS A 236 -3.73 8.91 -21.71
CA LYS A 236 -3.23 8.69 -23.06
C LYS A 236 -3.97 9.53 -24.12
N ALA A 237 -5.30 9.53 -24.10
CA ALA A 237 -6.12 10.25 -25.09
C ALA A 237 -5.85 11.75 -25.05
N PHE A 238 -5.85 12.34 -23.85
CA PHE A 238 -5.54 13.75 -23.64
C PHE A 238 -4.16 14.12 -24.16
N ASN A 239 -3.14 13.37 -23.74
CA ASN A 239 -1.76 13.68 -24.13
C ASN A 239 -1.52 13.48 -25.65
N LYS A 240 -2.19 12.53 -26.31
CA LYS A 240 -2.16 12.39 -27.78
C LYS A 240 -2.77 13.61 -28.47
N GLN A 241 -3.94 14.06 -28.00
CA GLN A 241 -4.59 15.26 -28.53
C GLN A 241 -3.71 16.51 -28.37
N MET A 242 -3.05 16.67 -27.22
CA MET A 242 -2.14 17.78 -26.97
C MET A 242 -0.89 17.77 -27.86
N LEU A 243 -0.49 16.62 -28.40
CA LEU A 243 0.55 16.48 -29.42
C LEU A 243 0.03 16.65 -30.86
N GLY A 244 -1.26 16.89 -31.05
CA GLY A 244 -1.88 16.95 -32.39
C GLY A 244 -1.96 15.61 -33.10
N LEU A 245 -1.89 14.49 -32.35
CA LEU A 245 -2.11 13.14 -32.88
C LEU A 245 -3.60 12.83 -32.88
N ASP A 246 -4.03 11.93 -33.77
CA ASP A 246 -5.42 11.44 -33.77
C ASP A 246 -5.70 10.66 -32.47
N ALA A 247 -6.63 11.20 -31.67
CA ALA A 247 -7.04 10.70 -30.36
C ALA A 247 -8.57 10.48 -30.26
N VAL A 248 -9.30 10.61 -31.37
CA VAL A 248 -10.78 10.54 -31.36
C VAL A 248 -11.26 9.21 -30.77
N GLU A 249 -10.70 8.10 -31.23
CA GLU A 249 -11.06 6.77 -30.73
C GLU A 249 -10.56 6.53 -29.30
N ASP A 250 -9.37 7.02 -28.94
CA ASP A 250 -8.86 6.90 -27.57
C ASP A 250 -9.78 7.60 -26.56
N TYR A 251 -10.28 8.79 -26.89
CA TYR A 251 -11.25 9.52 -26.08
C TYR A 251 -12.58 8.77 -25.93
N ARG A 252 -13.08 8.15 -27.00
CA ARG A 252 -14.31 7.34 -26.94
C ARG A 252 -14.14 6.14 -26.03
N ILE A 253 -13.02 5.43 -26.16
CA ILE A 253 -12.69 4.28 -25.31
C ILE A 253 -12.61 4.75 -23.85
N ALA A 254 -11.85 5.83 -23.56
CA ALA A 254 -11.76 6.40 -22.22
C ALA A 254 -13.14 6.76 -21.65
N TYR A 255 -13.99 7.41 -22.44
CA TYR A 255 -15.36 7.78 -22.06
C TYR A 255 -16.21 6.56 -21.67
N TYR A 256 -16.26 5.53 -22.51
CA TYR A 256 -17.09 4.36 -22.25
C TYR A 256 -16.62 3.55 -21.04
N PHE A 257 -15.30 3.40 -20.85
CA PHE A 257 -14.75 2.78 -19.64
C PHE A 257 -15.04 3.62 -18.39
N THR A 258 -14.84 4.94 -18.44
CA THR A 258 -15.14 5.84 -17.31
C THR A 258 -16.60 5.77 -16.91
N ARG A 259 -17.51 5.68 -17.89
CA ARG A 259 -18.94 5.46 -17.64
C ARG A 259 -19.23 4.11 -17.01
N PHE A 260 -18.59 3.04 -17.49
CA PHE A 260 -18.73 1.71 -16.93
C PHE A 260 -18.31 1.65 -15.46
N PHE A 261 -17.24 2.35 -15.06
CA PHE A 261 -16.79 2.43 -13.67
C PHE A 261 -17.55 3.43 -12.80
N GLU A 262 -18.53 4.16 -13.35
CA GLU A 262 -19.26 5.23 -12.66
C GLU A 262 -18.34 6.31 -12.05
N ASN A 263 -17.18 6.57 -12.66
CA ASN A 263 -16.23 7.57 -12.21
C ASN A 263 -16.68 8.98 -12.62
N LYS A 264 -17.66 9.53 -11.87
CA LYS A 264 -18.34 10.80 -12.18
C LYS A 264 -17.38 11.99 -12.29
N LYS A 265 -16.30 12.00 -11.50
CA LYS A 265 -15.32 13.09 -11.52
C LYS A 265 -14.56 13.09 -12.84
N LEU A 266 -13.98 11.94 -13.22
CA LEU A 266 -13.24 11.82 -14.48
C LEU A 266 -14.16 12.04 -15.69
N LEU A 267 -15.39 11.53 -15.64
CA LEU A 267 -16.36 11.68 -16.72
C LEU A 267 -16.62 13.14 -17.08
N ALA A 268 -16.73 14.02 -16.08
CA ALA A 268 -16.93 15.45 -16.29
C ALA A 268 -15.76 16.12 -17.03
N TYR A 269 -14.51 15.69 -16.77
CA TYR A 269 -13.33 16.17 -17.51
C TYR A 269 -13.35 15.67 -18.95
N ILE A 270 -13.61 14.38 -19.16
CA ILE A 270 -13.68 13.79 -20.51
C ILE A 270 -14.75 14.47 -21.37
N GLU A 271 -15.96 14.68 -20.83
CA GLU A 271 -17.05 15.30 -21.57
C GLU A 271 -16.74 16.76 -21.94
N LYS A 272 -16.07 17.50 -21.06
CA LYS A 272 -15.60 18.85 -21.34
C LYS A 272 -14.56 18.85 -22.46
N ASP A 273 -13.54 17.99 -22.36
CA ASP A 273 -12.48 17.90 -23.36
C ASP A 273 -13.02 17.48 -24.73
N MET A 274 -13.93 16.50 -24.77
CA MET A 274 -14.58 16.09 -26.01
C MET A 274 -15.35 17.24 -26.68
N GLN A 275 -15.98 18.12 -25.90
CA GLN A 275 -16.63 19.33 -26.44
C GLN A 275 -15.60 20.32 -27.00
N GLU A 276 -14.55 20.62 -26.22
CA GLU A 276 -13.49 21.58 -26.62
C GLU A 276 -12.74 21.11 -27.88
N PHE A 277 -12.51 19.80 -28.01
CA PHE A 277 -11.82 19.20 -29.14
C PHE A 277 -12.74 18.76 -30.30
N ASN A 278 -14.05 19.06 -30.23
CA ASN A 278 -15.05 18.67 -31.23
C ASN A 278 -15.10 17.16 -31.51
N ILE A 279 -14.94 16.34 -30.48
CA ILE A 279 -14.97 14.87 -30.57
C ILE A 279 -16.42 14.37 -30.42
N SER A 280 -16.93 13.74 -31.48
CA SER A 280 -18.26 13.11 -31.50
C SER A 280 -18.27 11.75 -30.78
N PHE A 281 -19.40 11.41 -30.16
CA PHE A 281 -19.70 10.08 -29.60
C PHE A 281 -19.96 8.99 -30.66
N LYS A 282 -20.24 9.40 -31.91
CA LYS A 282 -20.46 8.55 -33.09
C LYS A 282 -19.32 8.67 -34.07
#